data_AF-A0AB39TE96-F1
#
_entry.id   AF-A0AB39TE96-F1
#
_cell.length_a   1.000
_cell.length_b   1.000
_cell.length_c   1.000
_cell.angle_alpha   90.00
_cell.angle_beta   90.00
_cell.angle_gamma   90.00
#
_symmetry.space_group_name_H-M   'P 1'
#
loop_
_entity.id
_entity.type
_entity.pdbx_description
1 polymer ?
#
loop_
_entity_poly.entity_id
_entity_poly.type
_entity_poly.pdbx_seq_one_letter_code
_entity_poly.pdbx_strand_id
1 'polypeptide(L)' 'MPATMRHDRDRTPPPGALMYWDTSQRAGHVGLCLGDGKIASNDIRRKGYIDIIHATDIETVWGAQYLSWAPPYFPQVG' A
#
# COMPACT_ATOMS: atom_id res chain seq x y z
N MET A 1 -6.99 -3.96 -11.68
CA MET A 1 -8.30 -4.02 -11.00
C MET A 1 -9.28 -3.06 -11.67
N PRO A 2 -10.60 -3.32 -11.68
CA PRO A 2 -11.61 -2.36 -12.13
C PRO A 2 -11.47 -1.03 -11.38
N ALA A 3 -11.68 0.09 -12.07
CA ALA A 3 -11.57 1.42 -11.46
C ALA A 3 -12.55 1.61 -10.27
N THR A 4 -13.69 0.92 -10.30
CA THR A 4 -14.69 0.93 -9.24
C THR A 4 -14.24 0.29 -7.92
N MET A 5 -13.16 -0.50 -7.93
CA MET A 5 -12.59 -1.11 -6.72
C MET A 5 -11.46 -0.27 -6.11
N ARG A 6 -11.12 0.86 -6.74
CA ARG A 6 -10.09 1.77 -6.24
C ARG A 6 -10.73 2.79 -5.31
N HIS A 7 -10.24 2.82 -4.07
CA HIS A 7 -10.69 3.76 -3.06
C HIS A 7 -9.70 4.93 -2.98
N ASP A 8 -10.00 5.98 -3.74
CA ASP A 8 -9.11 7.13 -3.90
C ASP A 8 -9.04 7.97 -2.63
N ARG A 9 -7.80 8.20 -2.16
CA ARG A 9 -7.47 9.02 -0.98
C ARG A 9 -8.17 8.59 0.34
N ASP A 10 -8.90 7.48 0.33
CA ASP A 10 -9.49 6.90 1.52
C ASP A 10 -8.38 6.36 2.43
N ARG A 11 -8.42 6.78 3.71
CA ARG A 11 -7.41 6.43 4.72
C ARG A 11 -7.85 5.29 5.64
N THR A 12 -8.94 4.59 5.30
CA THR A 12 -9.52 3.50 6.08
C THR A 12 -9.49 2.13 5.37
N PRO A 13 -8.34 1.67 4.85
CA PRO A 13 -8.25 0.38 4.19
C PRO A 13 -8.52 -0.77 5.18
N PRO A 14 -9.34 -1.77 4.81
CA PRO A 14 -9.51 -2.97 5.63
C PRO A 14 -8.23 -3.83 5.62
N PRO A 15 -8.02 -4.68 6.63
CA PRO A 15 -6.96 -5.69 6.60
C PRO A 15 -7.04 -6.55 5.32
N GLY A 16 -5.89 -6.80 4.69
CA GLY A 16 -5.78 -7.52 3.43
C GLY A 16 -5.83 -6.65 2.17
N ALA A 17 -6.22 -5.37 2.28
CA ALA A 17 -6.17 -4.45 1.15
C ALA A 17 -4.74 -4.12 0.71
N LEU A 18 -4.55 -3.87 -0.59
CA LEU A 18 -3.31 -3.32 -1.13
C LEU A 18 -3.40 -1.80 -1.14
N MET A 19 -2.40 -1.15 -0.57
CA MET A 19 -2.25 0.31 -0.52
C MET A 19 -1.18 0.76 -1.51
N TYR A 20 -1.38 1.90 -2.16
CA TYR A 20 -0.52 2.40 -3.23
C TYR A 20 -0.01 3.82 -2.95
N TRP A 21 1.27 4.05 -3.25
CA TRP A 21 1.92 5.35 -3.17
C TRP A 21 2.65 5.70 -4.47
N ASP A 22 2.70 6.98 -4.77
CA ASP A 22 3.62 7.56 -5.74
C ASP A 22 4.92 7.97 -5.03
N THR A 23 6.03 7.39 -5.44
CA THR A 23 7.38 7.68 -4.93
C THR A 23 8.17 8.59 -5.87
N SER A 24 7.53 9.19 -6.88
CA SER A 24 8.15 9.86 -8.02
C SER A 24 9.10 8.96 -8.85
N GLN A 25 9.02 7.65 -8.65
CA GLN A 25 9.73 6.64 -9.43
C GLN A 25 8.74 5.85 -10.29
N ARG A 26 9.20 5.32 -11.43
CA ARG A 26 8.35 4.60 -12.40
C ARG A 26 7.52 3.46 -11.80
N ALA A 27 8.02 2.79 -10.76
CA ALA A 27 7.34 1.66 -10.14
C ALA A 27 6.33 2.06 -9.04
N GLY A 28 6.43 3.27 -8.46
CA GLY A 28 5.70 3.65 -7.25
C GLY A 28 6.04 2.76 -6.05
N HIS A 29 5.10 2.60 -5.12
CA HIS A 29 5.19 1.64 -4.02
C HIS A 29 3.85 0.98 -3.72
N VAL A 30 3.87 -0.27 -3.29
CA VAL A 30 2.69 -1.03 -2.85
C VAL A 30 2.96 -1.74 -1.53
N GLY A 31 1.99 -1.73 -0.62
CA GLY A 31 2.06 -2.40 0.67
C GLY A 31 0.76 -3.12 1.02
N LEU A 32 0.85 -4.18 1.83
CA LEU A 32 -0.31 -4.93 2.31
C LEU A 32 -0.80 -4.35 3.64
N CYS A 33 -2.06 -3.90 3.70
CA CYS A 33 -2.70 -3.44 4.93
C CYS A 33 -2.90 -4.60 5.90
N LEU A 34 -2.51 -4.42 7.16
CA LEU A 34 -2.71 -5.38 8.24
C LEU A 34 -3.80 -4.93 9.24
N GLY A 35 -4.39 -3.74 9.03
CA GLY A 35 -5.24 -3.07 10.01
C GLY A 35 -4.46 -2.11 10.91
N ASP A 36 -5.19 -1.33 11.73
CA ASP A 36 -4.62 -0.36 12.69
C ASP A 36 -3.60 0.63 12.07
N GLY A 37 -3.78 0.96 10.80
CA GLY A 37 -2.87 1.83 10.05
C GLY A 37 -1.49 1.22 9.79
N LYS A 38 -1.32 -0.09 9.95
CA LYS A 38 -0.07 -0.82 9.71
C LYS A 38 -0.07 -1.51 8.36
N ILE A 39 1.12 -1.60 7.77
CA ILE A 39 1.37 -2.33 6.54
C ILE A 39 2.57 -3.26 6.66
N ALA A 40 2.57 -4.33 5.87
CA ALA A 40 3.78 -5.06 5.53
C ALA A 40 4.44 -4.41 4.30
N SER A 41 5.69 -3.98 4.46
CA SER A 41 6.51 -3.37 3.40
C SER A 41 7.88 -4.04 3.33
N ASN A 42 8.50 -4.09 2.14
CA ASN A 42 9.68 -4.93 1.89
C ASN A 42 11.04 -4.21 1.91
N ASP A 43 11.08 -2.91 2.18
CA ASP A 43 12.23 -2.09 1.80
C ASP A 43 12.46 -0.81 2.60
N ILE A 44 11.43 -0.19 3.17
CA ILE A 44 11.54 1.08 3.90
C ILE A 44 12.52 1.07 5.09
N ARG A 45 12.50 0.01 5.90
CA ARG A 45 13.46 -0.13 7.00
C ARG A 45 14.73 -0.83 6.54
N ARG A 46 14.57 -1.93 5.82
CA ARG A 46 15.66 -2.78 5.33
C ARG A 46 15.30 -3.34 3.97
N LYS A 47 16.12 -3.03 2.96
CA LYS A 47 15.90 -3.50 1.59
C LYS A 47 15.89 -5.02 1.52
N GLY A 48 14.80 -5.59 1.02
CA GLY A 48 14.64 -7.03 0.81
C GLY A 48 14.06 -7.81 2.00
N TYR A 49 13.61 -7.13 3.07
CA TYR A 49 12.99 -7.76 4.23
C TYR A 49 11.58 -7.24 4.42
N ILE A 50 10.65 -8.13 4.81
CA ILE A 50 9.31 -7.71 5.21
C ILE A 50 9.36 -7.18 6.64
N ASP A 51 9.09 -5.89 6.78
CA ASP A 51 8.93 -5.21 8.06
C ASP A 51 7.49 -4.70 8.19
N ILE A 52 6.96 -4.77 9.41
CA ILE A 52 5.66 -4.18 9.76
C ILE A 52 5.90 -2.76 10.23
N ILE A 53 5.30 -1.80 9.54
CA ILE A 53 5.47 -0.37 9.77
C ILE A 53 4.12 0.36 9.77
N HIS A 54 4.10 1.61 10.21
CA HIS A 54 2.94 2.45 10.00
C HIS A 54 2.88 2.88 8.53
N ALA A 55 1.68 2.88 7.93
CA ALA A 55 1.47 3.29 6.54
C ALA A 55 2.02 4.69 6.26
N THR A 56 1.94 5.58 7.26
CA THR A 56 2.46 6.94 7.22
C THR A 56 3.97 7.01 7.09
N ASP A 57 4.71 5.97 7.47
CA ASP A 57 6.18 5.95 7.37
C ASP A 57 6.62 6.08 5.90
N ILE A 58 5.86 5.52 4.95
CA ILE A 58 6.11 5.67 3.50
C ILE A 58 6.07 7.14 3.09
N GLU A 59 5.15 7.92 3.65
CA GLU A 59 5.02 9.35 3.37
C GLU A 59 6.08 10.17 4.11
N THR A 60 6.34 9.87 5.39
CA THR A 60 7.23 10.70 6.22
C THR A 60 8.71 10.41 6.01
N VAL A 61 9.09 9.17 5.68
CA VAL A 61 10.50 8.76 5.50
C VAL A 61 10.94 8.98 4.05
N TRP A 62 10.08 8.69 3.07
CA TRP A 62 10.43 8.81 1.65
C TRP A 62 9.86 10.06 0.98
N GLY A 63 8.95 10.79 1.63
CA GLY A 63 8.24 11.91 0.98
C GLY A 63 7.26 11.43 -0.10
N ALA A 64 6.85 10.16 -0.08
CA ALA A 64 5.94 9.60 -1.07
C ALA A 64 4.52 10.15 -0.88
N GLN A 65 3.72 10.15 -1.94
CA GLN A 65 2.33 10.58 -1.91
C GLN A 65 1.40 9.37 -1.88
N TYR A 66 0.55 9.28 -0.85
CA TYR A 66 -0.50 8.26 -0.83
C TYR A 66 -1.52 8.49 -1.95
N LEU A 67 -1.86 7.42 -2.68
CA LEU A 67 -2.77 7.47 -3.81
C LEU A 67 -4.15 6.89 -3.46
N SER A 68 -4.18 5.60 -3.13
CA SER A 68 -5.43 4.84 -2.97
C SER A 68 -5.17 3.49 -2.31
N TRP A 69 -6.25 2.76 -2.03
CA TRP A 69 -6.20 1.33 -1.76
C TRP A 69 -7.17 0.56 -2.66
N ALA A 70 -6.95 -0.74 -2.79
CA ALA A 70 -7.88 -1.65 -3.44
C ALA A 70 -7.90 -3.01 -2.72
N PRO A 71 -9.05 -3.71 -2.68
CA PRO A 71 -9.07 -5.10 -2.22
C PRO A 71 -8.23 -5.98 -3.16
N PRO A 72 -7.68 -7.09 -2.66
CA PRO A 72 -6.97 -8.04 -3.52
C PRO A 72 -7.95 -8.59 -4.57
N TYR A 73 -7.56 -8.53 -5.84
CA TYR A 73 -8.43 -8.89 -6.96
C TYR A 73 -7.75 -9.98 -7.80
N PHE A 74 -8.37 -11.15 -7.83
CA PHE A 74 -7.87 -12.34 -8.50
C PHE A 74 -8.88 -12.81 -9.57
N PRO A 75 -8.93 -12.17 -10.75
CA PRO A 75 -9.98 -12.40 -11.76
C PRO A 75 -9.97 -13.78 -12.40
N GLN A 76 -8.89 -14.54 -12.25
CA GLN A 76 -8.67 -15.84 -12.90
C GLN A 76 -8.49 -16.97 -11.89
N VAL A 77 -8.79 -16.73 -10.61
CA VAL A 77 -8.78 -17.78 -9.59
C VAL A 77 -10.21 -18.29 -9.47
N GLY A 78 -10.49 -19.36 -10.22
CA GLY A 78 -11.76 -20.08 -10.30
C GLY A 78 -11.53 -21.40 -11.01
#